data_AF-A0A925QX30-F1
#
_entry.id   AF-A0A925QX30-F1
#
_cell.length_a   1.000
_cell.length_b   1.000
_cell.length_c   1.000
_cell.angle_alpha   90.00
_cell.angle_beta   90.00
_cell.angle_gamma   90.00
#
_symmetry.space_group_name_H-M   'P 1'
#
loop_
_entity.id
_entity.type
_entity.pdbx_description
1 polymer ?
#
loop_
_entity_poly.entity_id
_entity_poly.type
_entity_poly.pdbx_seq_one_letter_code
_entity_poly.pdbx_strand_id
1 'polypeptide(L)' 'NHLVKQYGWDELGNRIPIKCFTDKPGIKSSLKFLRQTPWARKKVEDLYMKSIRGGV' A
#
# COMPACT_ATOMS: atom_id res chain seq x y z
N ASN A 1 3.12 3.13 -9.63
CA ASN A 1 1.96 3.24 -8.70
C ASN A 1 0.84 2.28 -9.09
N HIS A 2 1.12 0.98 -9.26
CA HIS A 2 0.13 -0.01 -9.74
C HIS A 2 -1.03 -0.18 -8.77
N LEU A 3 -0.72 -0.52 -7.50
CA LEU A 3 -1.73 -0.73 -6.46
C LEU A 3 -2.62 0.50 -6.23
N VAL A 4 -2.02 1.69 -6.18
CA VAL A 4 -2.77 2.95 -6.01
C VAL A 4 -3.71 3.21 -7.18
N LYS A 5 -3.31 2.84 -8.41
CA LYS A 5 -4.17 2.98 -9.59
C LYS A 5 -5.28 1.92 -9.65
N GLN A 6 -5.04 0.72 -9.10
CA GLN A 6 -6.01 -0.38 -9.11
C GLN A 6 -7.02 -0.31 -7.97
N TYR A 7 -6.57 0.05 -6.76
CA TYR A 7 -7.40 0.04 -5.54
C TYR A 7 -7.70 1.44 -5.00
N GLY A 8 -6.89 2.45 -5.32
CA GLY A 8 -6.98 3.76 -4.68
C GLY A 8 -6.40 3.77 -3.26
N TRP A 9 -6.27 4.97 -2.70
CA TRP A 9 -5.71 5.15 -1.36
C TRP A 9 -6.65 4.71 -0.24
N ASP A 10 -7.95 4.86 -0.45
CA ASP A 10 -8.98 4.49 0.53
C ASP A 10 -8.96 2.99 0.81
N GLU A 11 -9.00 2.16 -0.24
CA GLU A 11 -8.93 0.71 -0.11
C GLU A 11 -7.56 0.23 0.41
N LEU A 12 -6.47 0.92 0.02
CA LEU A 12 -5.16 0.67 0.63
C LEU A 12 -5.15 0.96 2.12
N GLY A 13 -5.82 2.04 2.57
CA GLY A 13 -6.01 2.36 3.98
C GLY A 13 -6.87 1.34 4.72
N ASN A 14 -7.92 0.81 4.08
CA ASN A 14 -8.75 -0.23 4.67
C ASN A 14 -8.00 -1.56 4.82
N ARG A 15 -7.21 -1.95 3.82
CA ARG A 15 -6.40 -3.19 3.87
C ARG A 15 -5.16 -3.05 4.77
N ILE A 16 -4.59 -1.86 4.80
CA ILE A 16 -3.36 -1.52 5.51
C ILE A 16 -3.63 -0.22 6.28
N PRO A 17 -4.11 -0.32 7.53
CA PRO A 17 -4.55 0.83 8.33
C PRO A 17 -3.34 1.65 8.81
N ILE A 18 -2.71 2.37 7.88
CA ILE A 18 -1.62 3.29 8.15
C ILE A 18 -2.05 4.72 7.80
N LYS A 19 -1.68 5.66 8.68
CA LYS A 19 -1.98 7.09 8.50
C LYS A 19 -1.45 7.65 7.17
N CYS A 20 -0.40 7.05 6.60
CA CYS A 20 0.13 7.46 5.29
C CYS A 20 -0.87 7.30 4.14
N PHE A 21 -1.87 6.42 4.26
CA PHE A 21 -2.86 6.19 3.18
C PHE A 21 -4.13 7.02 3.38
N THR A 22 -4.47 7.37 4.63
CA THR A 22 -5.70 8.11 4.96
C THR A 22 -5.48 9.61 5.16
N ASP A 23 -4.35 10.03 5.74
CA ASP A 23 -4.10 11.43 6.14
C ASP A 23 -3.29 12.22 5.10
N LYS A 24 -2.22 11.61 4.56
CA LYS A 24 -1.36 12.20 3.52
C LYS A 24 -0.98 11.18 2.45
N PRO A 25 -1.95 10.79 1.59
CA PRO A 25 -1.71 9.81 0.53
C PRO A 25 -0.59 10.28 -0.40
N GLY A 26 0.57 9.64 -0.29
CA GLY A 26 1.75 10.00 -1.07
C GLY A 26 2.78 8.89 -1.10
N ILE A 27 3.24 8.52 -2.30
CA ILE A 27 4.16 7.39 -2.51
C ILE A 27 5.50 7.61 -1.79
N LYS A 28 6.11 8.79 -1.91
CA LYS A 28 7.41 9.08 -1.25
C LYS A 28 7.31 9.04 0.28
N SER A 29 6.25 9.62 0.84
CA SER A 29 6.00 9.61 2.29
C SER A 29 5.74 8.19 2.80
N SER A 30 4.88 7.45 2.08
CA SER A 30 4.58 6.05 2.36
C SER A 30 5.85 5.19 2.31
N LEU A 31 6.69 5.31 1.29
CA LEU A 31 7.95 4.55 1.20
C LEU A 31 8.94 4.87 2.33
N LYS A 32 8.98 6.12 2.81
CA LYS A 32 9.77 6.48 4.00
C LYS A 32 9.21 5.80 5.25
N PHE A 33 7.90 5.76 5.42
CA PHE A 33 7.23 5.08 6.52
C PHE A 33 7.41 3.54 6.47
N LEU A 34 7.18 2.93 5.30
CA LEU A 34 7.35 1.49 5.07
C LEU A 34 8.80 1.02 5.30
N ARG A 35 9.79 1.92 5.25
CA ARG A 35 11.17 1.63 5.65
C ARG A 35 11.35 1.49 7.16
N GLN A 36 10.59 2.24 7.94
CA GLN A 36 10.63 2.21 9.40
C GLN A 36 9.67 1.16 9.98
N THR A 37 8.69 0.70 9.20
CA THR A 37 7.65 -0.24 9.64
C THR A 37 7.62 -1.49 8.76
N PRO A 38 8.41 -2.53 9.10
CA PRO A 38 8.57 -3.73 8.25
C PRO A 38 7.29 -4.52 8.02
N TRP A 39 6.42 -4.63 9.03
CA TRP A 39 5.15 -5.34 8.90
C TRP A 39 4.22 -4.70 7.87
N ALA A 40 4.22 -3.37 7.77
CA ALA A 40 3.42 -2.62 6.81
C ALA A 40 3.96 -2.81 5.39
N ARG A 41 5.30 -2.83 5.21
CA ARG A 41 5.93 -3.18 3.92
C ARG A 41 5.48 -4.56 3.45
N LYS A 42 5.57 -5.56 4.32
CA LYS A 42 5.19 -6.94 3.99
C LYS A 42 3.73 -7.04 3.54
N LYS A 43 2.82 -6.28 4.16
CA LYS A 43 1.40 -6.18 3.74
C LYS A 43 1.24 -5.57 2.34
N VAL A 44 1.98 -4.51 2.03
CA VAL A 44 1.97 -3.89 0.69
C VAL A 44 2.52 -4.86 -0.35
N GLU A 45 3.59 -5.58 -0.05
CA GLU A 45 4.19 -6.58 -0.94
C GLU A 45 3.25 -7.77 -1.18
N ASP A 46 2.60 -8.28 -0.12
CA ASP A 46 1.60 -9.35 -0.24
C ASP A 46 0.42 -8.91 -1.13
N LEU A 47 -0.05 -7.69 -0.95
CA LEU A 47 -1.10 -7.11 -1.78
C LEU A 47 -0.64 -6.93 -3.24
N TYR A 48 0.60 -6.49 -3.44
CA TYR A 48 1.22 -6.39 -4.76
C TYR A 48 1.28 -7.75 -5.45
N MET A 49 1.78 -8.77 -4.75
CA MET A 49 1.84 -10.13 -5.27
C MET A 49 0.46 -10.68 -5.62
N LYS A 50 -0.56 -10.43 -4.77
CA LYS A 50 -1.94 -10.81 -5.07
C LYS A 50 -2.50 -10.10 -6.30
N SER A 51 -2.24 -8.80 -6.43
CA SER A 51 -2.68 -8.01 -7.58
C SER A 51 -1.99 -8.43 -8.88
N ILE A 52 -0.76 -8.93 -8.81
CA ILE A 52 0.01 -9.41 -9.97
C ILE A 52 -0.37 -10.85 -10.32
N ARG A 53 -0.56 -11.73 -9.32
CA ARG A 53 -0.94 -13.14 -9.53
C ARG A 53 -2.41 -13.32 -9.90
N GLY A 54 -3.28 -12.37 -9.59
CA GLY A 54 -4.71 -12.41 -9.92
C GLY A 54 -5.09 -11.88 -11.30
N GLY A 55 -4.11 -11.52 -12.14
CA GLY A 55 -4.36 -11.14 -13.54
C GLY A 55 -4.60 -12.38 -14.39
N VAL A 56 -5.85 -12.84 -14.43
CA VAL A 56 -6.41 -13.67 -15.52
C VAL A 56 -7.01 -12.78 -16.58
#